data_AF-A0AAV9UPK3-F1
#
_entry.id   AF-A0AAV9UPK3-F1
#
_cell.length_a   1.000
_cell.length_b   1.000
_cell.length_c   1.000
_cell.angle_alpha   90.00
_cell.angle_beta   90.00
_cell.angle_gamma   90.00
#
_symmetry.space_group_name_H-M   'P 1'
#
loop_
_entity.id
_entity.type
_entity.pdbx_description
1 polymer ?
#
loop_
_entity_poly.entity_id
_entity_poly.type
_entity_poly.pdbx_seq_one_letter_code
_entity_poly.pdbx_strand_id
1 'polypeptide(L)'
;MASASVHPLRSPEPLTLDRKRMIIHKRNIFLDLCHSALQDTKSRGLLNTAGQQCLETIETYQAVNLDTKSVVAFIGASGVGKSTLLNALLGHRIAPTSAVRACTSVITEFSQKKPEMKAFTAVIEYIDKRSFMQEVETLKQEILERDKLLEIESREDDDAEGESVIEDLRPAKRPRNSASFSGSKAASAAESKLQAVFPTLQINDLSQIESKIEELYTEDVYLSEGVQRIEHDDEDEFLTEMYGLVANKGDYGDDTDYERQYWPLINVVKIYIDSEVLNTGIVLVDLPGVQDYSTARTTLSDSYLTKASEVVIVSNVTRIFTDETTIRLADLYIKQLQYDDRQHIAIVGTHADGLDLQSLRRDMKDLKFTSTFDMLSKRIKDYRSKLASTNVR
;
A
#
# COMPACT_ATOMS: atom_id res chain seq x y z
N MET A 1 29.77 -40.54 9.78
CA MET A 1 28.66 -39.65 9.37
C MET A 1 29.22 -38.25 9.24
N ALA A 2 29.37 -37.78 8.01
CA ALA A 2 30.06 -36.54 7.68
C ALA A 2 29.22 -35.31 8.11
N SER A 3 29.85 -34.39 8.84
CA SER A 3 29.29 -33.08 9.18
C SER A 3 29.25 -32.21 7.93
N ALA A 4 28.04 -31.93 7.42
CA ALA A 4 27.86 -30.91 6.41
C ALA A 4 28.11 -29.53 7.05
N SER A 5 29.28 -28.96 6.76
CA SER A 5 29.57 -27.56 7.04
C SER A 5 28.62 -26.69 6.22
N VAL A 6 27.65 -26.06 6.88
CA VAL A 6 26.84 -25.00 6.30
C VAL A 6 27.77 -23.83 6.03
N HIS A 7 28.23 -23.70 4.78
CA HIS A 7 28.84 -22.46 4.32
C HIS A 7 27.81 -21.34 4.50
N PRO A 8 28.17 -20.17 5.06
CA PRO A 8 27.29 -19.02 4.99
C PRO A 8 27.05 -18.74 3.51
N LEU A 9 25.76 -18.69 3.12
CA LEU A 9 25.34 -18.16 1.83
C LEU A 9 26.07 -16.83 1.65
N ARG A 10 27.06 -16.78 0.73
CA ARG A 10 27.64 -15.52 0.29
C ARG A 10 26.45 -14.69 -0.18
N SER A 11 26.19 -13.57 0.48
CA SER A 11 25.36 -12.54 -0.10
C SER A 11 25.91 -12.26 -1.50
N PRO A 12 25.08 -12.25 -2.57
CA PRO A 12 25.57 -11.79 -3.85
C PRO A 12 26.17 -10.40 -3.61
N GLU A 13 27.44 -10.20 -3.97
CA GLU A 13 28.07 -8.89 -3.88
C GLU A 13 27.12 -7.89 -4.54
N PRO A 14 26.76 -6.78 -3.87
CA PRO A 14 25.87 -5.80 -4.47
C PRO A 14 26.50 -5.35 -5.79
N LEU A 15 25.79 -5.58 -6.89
CA LEU A 15 26.13 -4.96 -8.17
C LEU A 15 26.21 -3.47 -7.92
N THR A 16 27.43 -2.92 -7.95
CA THR A 16 27.62 -1.47 -7.82
C THR A 16 26.75 -0.76 -8.87
N LEU A 17 26.14 0.37 -8.52
CA LEU A 17 25.27 1.11 -9.44
C LEU A 17 25.93 1.33 -10.81
N ASP A 18 27.24 1.55 -10.82
CA ASP A 18 28.04 1.70 -12.04
C ASP A 18 28.07 0.43 -12.90
N ARG A 19 28.14 -0.75 -12.28
CA ARG A 19 28.12 -2.02 -12.99
C ARG A 19 26.72 -2.33 -13.54
N LYS A 20 25.66 -2.00 -12.82
CA LYS A 20 24.27 -2.11 -13.31
C LYS A 20 24.03 -1.17 -14.51
N ARG A 21 24.43 0.10 -14.40
CA ARG A 21 24.38 1.09 -15.49
C ARG A 21 25.19 0.62 -16.71
N MET A 22 26.39 0.09 -16.49
CA MET A 22 27.23 -0.44 -17.57
C MET A 22 26.57 -1.63 -18.30
N ILE A 23 25.93 -2.55 -17.57
CA ILE A 23 25.24 -3.71 -18.18
C ILE A 23 24.04 -3.24 -19.01
N ILE A 24 23.22 -2.33 -18.47
CA ILE A 24 22.07 -1.73 -19.17
C ILE A 24 22.55 -1.02 -20.45
N HIS A 25 23.61 -0.22 -20.35
CA HIS A 25 24.18 0.50 -21.50
C HIS A 25 24.71 -0.46 -22.59
N LYS A 26 25.49 -1.48 -22.21
CA LYS A 26 26.00 -2.48 -23.16
C LYS A 26 24.88 -3.28 -23.83
N ARG A 27 23.83 -3.62 -23.07
CA ARG A 27 22.63 -4.29 -23.62
C ARG A 27 21.94 -3.40 -24.64
N ASN A 28 21.70 -2.12 -24.33
CA ASN A 28 21.03 -1.21 -25.27
C ASN A 28 21.81 -1.10 -26.58
N ILE A 29 23.14 -0.92 -26.52
CA ILE A 29 23.99 -0.91 -27.71
C ILE A 29 23.84 -2.21 -28.52
N PHE A 30 23.84 -3.37 -27.85
CA PHE A 30 23.67 -4.66 -28.53
C PHE A 30 22.29 -4.78 -29.20
N LEU A 31 21.22 -4.43 -28.50
CA LEU A 31 19.86 -4.47 -29.04
C LEU A 31 19.68 -3.51 -30.22
N ASP A 32 20.26 -2.30 -30.14
CA ASP A 32 20.21 -1.31 -31.23
C ASP A 32 20.93 -1.82 -32.49
N LEU A 33 22.10 -2.46 -32.32
CA LEU A 33 22.84 -3.10 -33.41
C LEU A 33 22.03 -4.24 -34.06
N CYS A 34 21.45 -5.12 -33.24
CA CYS A 34 20.62 -6.22 -33.73
C CYS A 34 19.36 -5.69 -34.43
N HIS A 35 18.69 -4.70 -33.85
CA HIS A 35 17.50 -4.07 -34.43
C HIS A 35 17.82 -3.45 -35.79
N SER A 36 18.91 -2.68 -35.90
CA SER A 36 19.35 -2.06 -37.16
C SER A 36 19.66 -3.11 -38.24
N ALA A 37 20.39 -4.18 -37.90
CA ALA A 37 20.73 -5.24 -38.85
C ALA A 37 19.49 -6.01 -39.33
N LEU A 38 18.56 -6.33 -38.42
CA LEU A 38 17.32 -7.02 -38.77
C LEU A 38 16.37 -6.13 -39.59
N GLN A 39 16.32 -4.83 -39.31
CA GLN A 39 15.55 -3.87 -40.12
C GLN A 39 16.13 -3.71 -41.53
N ASP A 40 17.46 -3.65 -41.71
CA ASP A 40 18.09 -3.64 -43.05
C ASP A 40 17.84 -4.96 -43.79
N THR A 41 17.83 -6.08 -43.09
CA THR A 41 17.49 -7.39 -43.69
C THR A 41 16.02 -7.44 -44.10
N LYS A 42 15.12 -6.84 -43.31
CA LYS A 42 13.68 -6.70 -43.60
C LYS A 42 13.44 -5.81 -44.82
N SER A 43 14.12 -4.67 -44.90
CA SER A 43 13.96 -3.72 -46.02
C SER A 43 14.42 -4.31 -47.35
N ARG A 44 15.37 -5.26 -47.32
CA ARG A 44 15.83 -6.02 -48.48
C ARG A 44 14.95 -7.23 -48.83
N GLY A 45 13.90 -7.50 -48.07
CA GLY A 45 13.01 -8.64 -48.28
C GLY A 45 13.66 -10.00 -47.99
N LEU A 46 14.75 -10.01 -47.22
CA LEU A 46 15.53 -11.22 -46.89
C LEU A 46 15.19 -11.80 -45.51
N LEU A 47 14.28 -11.15 -44.77
CA LEU A 47 13.92 -11.55 -43.42
C LEU A 47 12.85 -12.65 -43.44
N ASN A 48 13.18 -13.80 -42.83
CA ASN A 48 12.24 -14.90 -42.67
C ASN A 48 11.37 -14.72 -41.42
N THR A 49 10.41 -15.63 -41.21
CA THR A 49 9.47 -15.59 -40.08
C THR A 49 10.16 -15.57 -38.71
N ALA A 50 11.24 -16.34 -38.54
CA ALA A 50 12.01 -16.34 -37.29
C ALA A 50 12.73 -15.00 -37.05
N GLY A 51 13.28 -14.40 -38.10
CA GLY A 51 13.87 -13.06 -38.04
C GLY A 51 12.83 -11.97 -37.74
N GLN A 52 11.61 -12.13 -38.24
CA GLN A 52 10.47 -11.27 -37.91
C GLN A 52 10.07 -11.36 -36.43
N GLN A 53 9.94 -12.57 -35.89
CA GLN A 53 9.69 -12.78 -34.46
C GLN A 53 10.81 -12.22 -33.59
N CYS A 54 12.07 -12.37 -34.01
CA CYS A 54 13.21 -11.81 -33.30
C CYS A 54 13.17 -10.27 -33.28
N LEU A 55 12.81 -9.65 -34.41
CA LEU A 55 12.65 -8.19 -34.50
C LEU A 55 11.52 -7.69 -33.58
N GLU A 56 10.35 -8.32 -33.60
CA GLU A 56 9.22 -7.98 -32.71
C GLU A 56 9.60 -8.14 -31.23
N THR A 57 10.37 -9.19 -30.92
CA THR A 57 10.88 -9.44 -29.56
C THR A 57 11.84 -8.32 -29.12
N ILE A 58 12.78 -7.92 -29.99
CA ILE A 58 13.72 -6.82 -29.71
C ILE A 58 12.99 -5.50 -29.52
N GLU A 59 12.04 -5.17 -30.40
CA GLU A 59 11.20 -3.97 -30.29
C GLU A 59 10.41 -3.97 -28.97
N THR A 60 9.89 -5.12 -28.56
CA THR A 60 9.24 -5.30 -27.25
C THR A 60 10.23 -5.03 -26.11
N TYR A 61 11.43 -5.62 -26.13
CA TYR A 61 12.43 -5.41 -25.09
C TYR A 61 12.97 -3.98 -25.03
N GLN A 62 13.11 -3.30 -26.16
CA GLN A 62 13.52 -1.89 -26.21
C GLN A 62 12.41 -0.96 -25.71
N ALA A 63 11.14 -1.33 -25.91
CA ALA A 63 10.00 -0.63 -25.33
C ALA A 63 9.87 -0.85 -23.81
N VAL A 64 10.38 -1.97 -23.28
CA VAL A 64 10.44 -2.20 -21.84
C VAL A 64 11.47 -1.28 -21.21
N ASN A 65 11.00 -0.33 -20.39
CA ASN A 65 11.88 0.52 -19.61
C ASN A 65 12.60 -0.31 -18.55
N LEU A 66 13.89 -0.59 -18.79
CA LEU A 66 14.74 -1.41 -17.93
C LEU A 66 15.40 -0.61 -16.79
N ASP A 67 15.05 0.68 -16.63
CA ASP A 67 15.05 1.35 -15.33
C ASP A 67 13.89 0.84 -14.47
N THR A 68 13.60 -0.47 -14.50
CA THR A 68 12.60 -1.07 -13.62
C THR A 68 13.06 -0.83 -12.19
N LYS A 69 12.44 0.19 -11.59
CA LYS A 69 12.46 0.47 -10.16
C LYS A 69 12.13 -0.85 -9.46
N SER A 70 13.02 -1.32 -8.59
CA SER A 70 12.71 -2.47 -7.75
C SER A 70 11.70 -2.00 -6.72
N VAL A 71 10.43 -2.35 -6.94
CA VAL A 71 9.33 -1.92 -6.09
C VAL A 71 9.21 -2.86 -4.90
N VAL A 72 9.31 -2.32 -3.70
CA VAL A 72 9.08 -3.04 -2.43
C VAL A 72 7.79 -2.50 -1.83
N ALA A 73 6.72 -3.30 -1.87
CA ALA A 73 5.40 -2.92 -1.38
C ALA A 73 5.21 -3.34 0.07
N PHE A 74 4.82 -2.40 0.93
CA PHE A 74 4.51 -2.63 2.33
C PHE A 74 3.00 -2.68 2.52
N ILE A 75 2.51 -3.77 3.09
CA ILE A 75 1.08 -3.99 3.35
C ILE A 75 0.88 -4.47 4.78
N GLY A 76 -0.22 -4.07 5.43
CA GLY A 76 -0.55 -4.49 6.79
C GLY A 76 -1.85 -3.87 7.25
N ALA A 77 -2.38 -4.33 8.39
CA ALA A 77 -3.55 -3.70 8.99
C ALA A 77 -3.25 -2.25 9.43
N SER A 78 -4.29 -1.42 9.57
CA SER A 78 -4.11 -0.06 10.09
C SER A 78 -3.59 -0.11 11.54
N GLY A 79 -2.73 0.84 11.91
CA GLY A 79 -2.17 0.93 13.27
C GLY A 79 -1.04 -0.06 13.60
N VAL A 80 -0.65 -0.96 12.69
CA VAL A 80 0.46 -1.92 12.94
C VAL A 80 1.85 -1.29 12.86
N GLY A 81 1.98 0.02 12.64
CA GLY A 81 3.29 0.71 12.60
C GLY A 81 4.04 0.63 11.27
N LYS A 82 3.34 0.37 10.16
CA LYS A 82 3.89 0.36 8.78
C LYS A 82 4.56 1.69 8.40
N SER A 83 3.85 2.81 8.58
CA SER A 83 4.38 4.13 8.21
C SER A 83 5.50 4.58 9.16
N THR A 84 5.46 4.18 10.44
CA THR A 84 6.58 4.34 11.38
C THR A 84 7.83 3.56 10.95
N LEU A 85 7.65 2.32 10.49
CA LEU A 85 8.73 1.50 9.93
C LEU A 85 9.33 2.16 8.68
N LEU A 86 8.50 2.67 7.78
CA LEU A 86 8.95 3.38 6.59
C LEU A 86 9.75 4.64 6.94
N ASN A 87 9.28 5.45 7.87
CA ASN A 87 10.02 6.62 8.35
C ASN A 87 11.39 6.24 8.92
N ALA A 88 11.46 5.14 9.68
CA ALA A 88 12.73 4.63 10.21
C ALA A 88 13.69 4.14 9.11
N LEU A 89 13.16 3.53 8.03
CA LEU A 89 13.96 3.11 6.87
C LEU A 89 14.44 4.30 6.02
N LEU A 90 13.58 5.31 5.85
CA LEU A 90 13.85 6.49 5.05
C LEU A 90 14.79 7.47 5.75
N GLY A 91 14.79 7.50 7.08
CA GLY A 91 15.53 8.49 7.87
C GLY A 91 14.84 9.86 7.94
N HIS A 92 13.55 9.94 7.56
CA HIS A 92 12.73 11.15 7.50
C HIS A 92 11.34 10.87 8.05
N ARG A 93 10.59 11.89 8.50
CA ARG A 93 9.23 11.73 9.06
C ARG A 93 8.14 12.04 8.02
N ILE A 94 8.24 11.41 6.86
CA ILE A 94 7.45 11.75 5.67
C ILE A 94 6.25 10.85 5.44
N ALA A 95 6.34 9.56 5.76
CA ALA A 95 5.18 8.69 5.73
C ALA A 95 4.19 9.14 6.82
N PRO A 96 2.91 9.40 6.48
CA PRO A 96 1.90 9.84 7.43
C PRO A 96 1.79 8.90 8.64
N THR A 97 2.03 9.42 9.84
CA THR A 97 1.81 8.69 11.10
C THR A 97 0.80 9.46 11.95
N SER A 98 -0.33 8.85 12.32
CA SER A 98 -1.06 9.30 13.51
C SER A 98 -1.28 8.16 14.48
N ALA A 99 -1.32 8.53 15.76
CA ALA A 99 -1.56 7.64 16.88
C ALA A 99 -3.04 7.31 17.09
N VAL A 100 -3.95 8.04 16.43
CA VAL A 100 -5.39 8.01 16.73
C VAL A 100 -6.23 7.56 15.54
N ARG A 101 -5.78 7.81 14.30
CA ARG A 101 -6.55 7.58 13.06
C ARG A 101 -5.75 6.85 12.00
N ALA A 102 -6.47 6.14 11.12
CA ALA A 102 -5.91 5.64 9.89
C ALA A 102 -5.51 6.82 8.99
N CYS A 103 -4.21 6.99 8.73
CA CYS A 103 -3.68 8.11 7.93
C CYS A 103 -3.31 7.71 6.51
N THR A 104 -3.07 6.43 6.25
CA THR A 104 -2.78 5.90 4.91
C THR A 104 -4.09 5.64 4.18
N SER A 105 -4.72 6.71 3.67
CA SER A 105 -5.82 6.61 2.72
C SER A 105 -5.31 6.53 1.27
N VAL A 106 -4.08 6.99 1.02
CA VAL A 106 -3.48 7.15 -0.31
C VAL A 106 -2.20 6.33 -0.45
N ILE A 107 -2.02 5.68 -1.60
CA ILE A 107 -0.80 4.95 -1.94
C ILE A 107 0.35 5.96 -2.02
N THR A 108 1.45 5.69 -1.30
CA THR A 108 2.60 6.61 -1.28
C THR A 108 3.85 5.88 -1.77
N GLU A 109 4.48 6.39 -2.84
CA GLU A 109 5.78 5.92 -3.32
C GLU A 109 6.90 6.80 -2.76
N PHE A 110 8.01 6.18 -2.40
CA PHE A 110 9.25 6.86 -2.03
C PHE A 110 10.35 6.50 -3.01
N SER A 111 10.91 7.49 -3.68
CA SER A 111 11.98 7.35 -4.66
C SER A 111 13.14 8.30 -4.34
N GLN A 112 14.34 7.95 -4.79
CA GLN A 112 15.48 8.85 -4.68
C GLN A 112 15.23 10.12 -5.50
N LYS A 113 15.52 11.29 -4.91
CA LYS A 113 15.39 12.57 -5.60
C LYS A 113 16.38 12.71 -6.75
N LYS A 114 15.98 13.45 -7.78
CA LYS A 114 16.86 13.81 -8.89
C LYS A 114 17.66 15.08 -8.56
N PRO A 115 18.81 15.33 -9.23
CA PRO A 115 19.64 16.50 -8.96
C PRO A 115 18.91 17.84 -9.11
N GLU A 116 17.93 17.91 -10.03
CA GLU A 116 17.13 19.10 -10.30
C GLU A 116 15.99 19.34 -9.30
N MET A 117 15.71 18.38 -8.42
CA MET A 117 14.64 18.46 -7.42
C MET A 117 15.13 19.12 -6.13
N LYS A 118 14.25 19.90 -5.49
CA LYS A 118 14.43 20.38 -4.11
C LYS A 118 14.60 19.22 -3.12
N ALA A 119 14.97 19.53 -1.88
CA ALA A 119 15.22 18.51 -0.86
C ALA A 119 14.03 17.54 -0.68
N PHE A 120 12.82 18.10 -0.69
CA PHE A 120 11.55 17.38 -0.60
C PHE A 120 10.68 17.73 -1.79
N THR A 121 10.33 16.74 -2.60
CA THR A 121 9.46 16.91 -3.77
C THR A 121 8.37 15.87 -3.74
N ALA A 122 7.11 16.26 -3.94
CA ALA A 122 6.04 15.31 -4.17
C ALA A 122 5.34 15.59 -5.49
N VAL A 123 4.93 14.51 -6.15
CA VAL A 123 4.07 14.53 -7.33
C VAL A 123 2.82 13.76 -6.94
N ILE A 124 1.71 14.48 -6.87
CA ILE A 124 0.40 13.96 -6.50
C ILE A 124 -0.34 13.66 -7.80
N GLU A 125 -0.75 12.41 -7.97
CA GLU A 125 -1.52 11.96 -9.13
C GLU A 125 -2.98 11.81 -8.75
N TYR A 126 -3.84 12.54 -9.44
CA TYR A 126 -5.28 12.54 -9.23
C TYR A 126 -5.96 11.50 -10.11
N ILE A 127 -7.13 11.05 -9.66
CA ILE A 127 -8.05 10.29 -10.50
C ILE A 127 -8.53 11.16 -11.66
N ASP A 128 -8.63 10.57 -12.86
CA ASP A 128 -9.20 11.30 -13.98
C ASP A 128 -10.72 11.38 -13.86
N LYS A 129 -11.31 12.39 -14.49
CA LYS A 129 -12.75 12.65 -14.43
C LYS A 129 -13.60 11.43 -14.78
N ARG A 130 -13.22 10.66 -15.81
CA ARG A 130 -14.00 9.51 -16.27
C ARG A 130 -13.98 8.39 -15.24
N SER A 131 -12.79 8.07 -14.70
CA SER A 131 -12.67 7.08 -13.64
C SER A 131 -13.37 7.50 -12.36
N PHE A 132 -13.33 8.79 -12.00
CA PHE A 132 -14.06 9.29 -10.84
C PHE A 132 -15.57 9.19 -11.01
N MET A 133 -16.10 9.53 -12.19
CA MET A 133 -17.53 9.35 -12.50
C MET A 133 -17.97 7.88 -12.36
N GLN A 134 -17.13 6.94 -12.79
CA GLN A 134 -17.40 5.51 -12.63
C GLN A 134 -17.35 5.05 -11.16
N GLU A 135 -16.37 5.54 -10.40
CA GLU A 135 -16.30 5.25 -8.95
C GLU A 135 -17.53 5.79 -8.24
N VAL A 136 -17.95 7.02 -8.53
CA VAL A 136 -19.14 7.65 -7.95
C VAL A 136 -20.40 6.84 -8.20
N GLU A 137 -20.57 6.25 -9.39
CA GLU A 137 -21.72 5.36 -9.65
C GLU A 137 -21.71 4.13 -8.75
N THR A 138 -20.53 3.57 -8.49
CA THR A 138 -20.37 2.45 -7.54
C THR A 138 -20.69 2.89 -6.10
N LEU A 139 -20.18 4.06 -5.69
CA LEU A 139 -20.48 4.65 -4.38
C LEU A 139 -21.97 4.91 -4.19
N LYS A 140 -22.67 5.42 -5.22
CA LYS A 140 -24.14 5.60 -5.19
C LYS A 140 -24.87 4.27 -4.99
N GLN A 141 -24.44 3.21 -5.67
CA GLN A 141 -25.05 1.89 -5.54
C GLN A 141 -24.87 1.34 -4.12
N GLU A 142 -23.67 1.46 -3.53
CA GLU A 142 -23.41 1.04 -2.15
C GLU A 142 -24.32 1.75 -1.14
N ILE A 143 -24.54 3.07 -1.31
CA ILE A 143 -25.44 3.87 -0.45
C ILE A 143 -26.91 3.45 -0.63
N LEU A 144 -27.36 3.32 -1.88
CA LEU A 144 -28.74 2.94 -2.20
C LEU A 144 -29.08 1.52 -1.71
N GLU A 145 -28.13 0.59 -1.77
CA GLU A 145 -28.30 -0.75 -1.23
C GLU A 145 -28.47 -0.73 0.29
N ARG A 146 -27.70 0.09 1.01
CA ARG A 146 -27.89 0.30 2.46
C ARG A 146 -29.29 0.85 2.77
N ASP A 147 -29.73 1.89 2.06
CA ASP A 147 -31.05 2.51 2.30
C ASP A 147 -32.20 1.52 2.05
N LYS A 148 -32.14 0.73 0.97
CA LYS A 148 -33.14 -0.32 0.68
C LYS A 148 -33.21 -1.37 1.78
N LEU A 149 -32.06 -1.78 2.34
CA LEU A 149 -32.02 -2.76 3.43
C LEU A 149 -32.68 -2.20 4.69
N LEU A 150 -32.43 -0.94 5.03
CA LEU A 150 -33.07 -0.28 6.17
C LEU A 150 -34.58 -0.11 5.99
N GLU A 151 -35.05 0.20 4.78
CA GLU A 151 -36.48 0.25 4.49
C GLU A 151 -37.17 -1.12 4.67
N ILE A 152 -36.50 -2.21 4.29
CA ILE A 152 -37.04 -3.57 4.48
C ILE A 152 -37.09 -3.93 5.98
N GLU A 153 -36.01 -3.67 6.72
CA GLU A 153 -35.95 -3.90 8.18
C GLU A 153 -37.03 -3.10 8.92
N SER A 154 -37.29 -1.85 8.53
CA SER A 154 -38.33 -1.02 9.14
C SER A 154 -39.76 -1.53 8.92
N ARG A 155 -40.03 -2.23 7.80
CA ARG A 155 -41.36 -2.78 7.49
C ARG A 155 -41.64 -4.09 8.22
N GLU A 156 -40.61 -4.89 8.51
CA GLU A 156 -40.75 -6.14 9.27
C GLU A 156 -41.04 -5.89 10.76
N ASP A 157 -40.62 -4.76 11.31
CA ASP A 157 -40.91 -4.37 12.70
C ASP A 157 -42.35 -3.81 12.88
N ASP A 158 -42.92 -3.17 11.85
CA ASP A 158 -44.29 -2.63 11.88
C ASP A 158 -45.39 -3.71 11.79
N ASP A 159 -45.10 -4.87 11.18
CA ASP A 159 -46.03 -6.00 11.06
C ASP A 159 -46.06 -6.90 12.33
N ALA A 160 -45.30 -6.56 13.39
CA ALA A 160 -45.19 -7.35 14.62
C ALA A 160 -46.11 -6.88 15.78
N GLU A 161 -46.92 -5.83 15.60
CA GLU A 161 -47.96 -5.45 16.58
C GLU A 161 -49.31 -6.11 16.23
N GLY A 162 -49.39 -7.44 16.41
CA GLY A 162 -50.64 -8.15 16.13
C GLY A 162 -50.64 -9.65 16.45
N GLU A 163 -50.37 -10.03 17.70
CA GLU A 163 -51.17 -11.01 18.47
C GLU A 163 -50.38 -11.53 19.69
N SER A 164 -50.99 -11.34 20.86
CA SER A 164 -50.58 -11.94 22.12
C SER A 164 -50.94 -13.44 22.18
N VAL A 165 -50.15 -14.17 22.98
CA VAL A 165 -50.38 -15.51 23.55
C VAL A 165 -49.81 -16.68 22.73
N ILE A 166 -48.60 -17.13 23.12
CA ILE A 166 -48.31 -18.47 23.68
C ILE A 166 -46.86 -18.46 24.18
N GLU A 167 -46.70 -18.72 25.47
CA GLU A 167 -45.46 -19.00 26.17
C GLU A 167 -44.97 -20.42 25.76
N ASP A 168 -43.65 -20.64 25.79
CA ASP A 168 -42.94 -21.88 25.45
C ASP A 168 -42.77 -22.25 23.97
N LEU A 169 -41.65 -21.79 23.41
CA LEU A 169 -40.58 -22.60 22.77
C LEU A 169 -39.58 -21.63 22.13
N ARG A 170 -38.50 -21.30 22.84
CA ARG A 170 -37.35 -20.57 22.24
C ARG A 170 -36.43 -21.58 21.54
N PRO A 171 -36.34 -21.62 20.20
CA PRO A 171 -35.10 -22.00 19.54
C PRO A 171 -34.18 -20.76 19.43
N ALA A 172 -32.89 -21.04 19.51
CA ALA A 172 -31.74 -20.13 19.48
C ALA A 172 -31.91 -18.81 18.71
N LYS A 173 -31.39 -17.73 19.31
CA LYS A 173 -30.99 -16.48 18.63
C LYS A 173 -30.30 -16.85 17.31
N ARG A 174 -30.97 -16.58 16.18
CA ARG A 174 -30.36 -16.65 14.85
C ARG A 174 -29.16 -15.68 14.83
N PRO A 175 -28.03 -16.03 14.18
CA PRO A 175 -26.89 -15.14 14.11
C PRO A 175 -27.31 -13.86 13.38
N ARG A 176 -27.08 -12.69 13.99
CA ARG A 176 -27.18 -11.40 13.29
C ARG A 176 -26.29 -11.48 12.05
N ASN A 177 -26.90 -11.34 10.87
CA ASN A 177 -26.25 -11.53 9.58
C ASN A 177 -24.98 -10.65 9.45
N SER A 178 -23.84 -11.28 9.21
CA SER A 178 -22.56 -10.61 8.93
C SER A 178 -22.57 -9.75 7.66
N ALA A 179 -23.52 -9.99 6.75
CA ALA A 179 -23.71 -9.22 5.53
C ALA A 179 -24.28 -7.80 5.78
N SER A 180 -25.21 -7.65 6.74
CA SER A 180 -25.79 -6.34 7.12
C SER A 180 -24.72 -5.39 7.69
N PHE A 181 -23.81 -5.92 8.52
CA PHE A 181 -22.71 -5.15 9.09
C PHE A 181 -21.65 -4.74 8.04
N SER A 182 -21.42 -5.57 7.02
CA SER A 182 -20.46 -5.27 5.94
C SER A 182 -20.99 -4.21 4.97
N GLY A 183 -22.26 -4.29 4.57
CA GLY A 183 -22.90 -3.31 3.68
C GLY A 183 -23.00 -1.92 4.32
N SER A 184 -23.29 -1.86 5.63
CA SER A 184 -23.35 -0.60 6.38
C SER A 184 -22.00 0.14 6.44
N LYS A 185 -20.88 -0.58 6.58
CA LYS A 185 -19.54 0.02 6.60
C LYS A 185 -19.11 0.56 5.23
N ALA A 186 -19.39 -0.18 4.15
CA ALA A 186 -19.06 0.26 2.79
C ALA A 186 -19.81 1.54 2.43
N ALA A 187 -21.12 1.57 2.68
CA ALA A 187 -21.96 2.75 2.46
C ALA A 187 -21.53 3.95 3.31
N SER A 188 -21.16 3.76 4.59
CA SER A 188 -20.65 4.85 5.43
C SER A 188 -19.31 5.40 4.92
N ALA A 189 -18.43 4.55 4.40
CA ALA A 189 -17.19 4.98 3.76
C ALA A 189 -17.45 5.73 2.44
N ALA A 190 -18.43 5.28 1.65
CA ALA A 190 -18.87 5.92 0.43
C ALA A 190 -19.45 7.33 0.69
N GLU A 191 -20.31 7.47 1.69
CA GLU A 191 -20.85 8.75 2.15
C GLU A 191 -19.72 9.68 2.61
N SER A 192 -18.79 9.19 3.43
CA SER A 192 -17.65 9.97 3.91
C SER A 192 -16.78 10.50 2.77
N LYS A 193 -16.57 9.71 1.71
CA LYS A 193 -15.84 10.14 0.52
C LYS A 193 -16.59 11.23 -0.24
N LEU A 194 -17.87 11.03 -0.51
CA LEU A 194 -18.67 12.00 -1.27
C LEU A 194 -18.81 13.31 -0.50
N GLN A 195 -19.03 13.25 0.82
CA GLN A 195 -19.12 14.42 1.68
C GLN A 195 -17.78 15.17 1.76
N ALA A 196 -16.64 14.46 1.76
CA ALA A 196 -15.33 15.07 1.72
C ALA A 196 -15.08 15.88 0.43
N VAL A 197 -15.51 15.37 -0.74
CA VAL A 197 -15.34 16.09 -2.03
C VAL A 197 -16.43 17.15 -2.23
N PHE A 198 -17.65 16.88 -1.77
CA PHE A 198 -18.82 17.75 -1.96
C PHE A 198 -19.51 18.05 -0.62
N PRO A 199 -18.92 18.87 0.27
CA PRO A 199 -19.48 19.13 1.60
C PRO A 199 -20.88 19.76 1.58
N THR A 200 -21.20 20.50 0.51
CA THR A 200 -22.48 21.20 0.33
C THR A 200 -23.56 20.35 -0.34
N LEU A 201 -23.27 19.11 -0.75
CA LEU A 201 -24.24 18.23 -1.39
C LEU A 201 -25.02 17.47 -0.32
N GLN A 202 -26.35 17.67 -0.28
CA GLN A 202 -27.20 16.80 0.52
C GLN A 202 -27.27 15.42 -0.14
N ILE A 203 -27.28 14.36 0.67
CA ILE A 203 -27.27 12.96 0.21
C ILE A 203 -28.49 12.64 -0.68
N ASN A 204 -29.57 13.42 -0.62
CA ASN A 204 -30.74 13.24 -1.48
C ASN A 204 -30.58 13.82 -2.90
N ASP A 205 -29.52 14.61 -3.16
CA ASP A 205 -29.25 15.27 -4.45
C ASP A 205 -28.20 14.51 -5.29
N LEU A 206 -28.12 13.17 -5.18
CA LEU A 206 -27.17 12.35 -5.97
C LEU A 206 -27.31 12.53 -7.50
N SER A 207 -28.45 13.04 -7.96
CA SER A 207 -28.73 13.36 -9.36
C SER A 207 -27.90 14.53 -9.89
N GLN A 208 -27.46 15.46 -9.03
CA GLN A 208 -26.66 16.63 -9.41
C GLN A 208 -25.15 16.38 -9.34
N ILE A 209 -24.71 15.25 -8.79
CA ILE A 209 -23.28 14.95 -8.59
C ILE A 209 -22.51 15.02 -9.90
N GLU A 210 -23.07 14.52 -11.00
CA GLU A 210 -22.40 14.52 -12.30
C GLU A 210 -22.06 15.93 -12.78
N SER A 211 -23.01 16.87 -12.62
CA SER A 211 -22.77 18.28 -12.96
C SER A 211 -21.73 18.92 -12.05
N LYS A 212 -21.73 18.59 -10.75
CA LYS A 212 -20.73 19.09 -9.81
C LYS A 212 -19.34 18.53 -10.08
N ILE A 213 -19.24 17.30 -10.58
CA ILE A 213 -17.96 16.72 -11.03
C ILE A 213 -17.45 17.47 -12.25
N GLU A 214 -18.30 17.75 -13.23
CA GLU A 214 -17.91 18.54 -14.41
C GLU A 214 -17.41 19.94 -14.02
N GLU A 215 -18.11 20.63 -13.12
CA GLU A 215 -17.68 21.92 -12.56
C GLU A 215 -16.32 21.81 -11.86
N LEU A 216 -16.16 20.83 -10.96
CA LEU A 216 -14.93 20.61 -10.19
C LEU A 216 -13.69 20.43 -11.09
N TYR A 217 -13.78 19.60 -12.13
CA TYR A 217 -12.66 19.35 -13.05
C TYR A 217 -12.44 20.48 -14.06
N THR A 218 -13.40 21.40 -14.20
CA THR A 218 -13.25 22.59 -15.04
C THR A 218 -12.58 23.73 -14.28
N GLU A 219 -12.88 23.87 -12.98
CA GLU A 219 -12.35 24.94 -12.13
C GLU A 219 -10.96 24.64 -11.57
N ASP A 220 -10.68 23.37 -11.23
CA ASP A 220 -9.40 22.98 -10.63
C ASP A 220 -8.40 22.52 -11.70
N VAL A 221 -7.34 23.32 -11.88
CA VAL A 221 -6.28 23.05 -12.86
C VAL A 221 -5.58 21.73 -12.58
N TYR A 222 -5.31 21.39 -11.31
CA TYR A 222 -4.58 20.17 -10.96
C TYR A 222 -5.40 18.91 -11.21
N LEU A 223 -6.71 18.96 -10.96
CA LEU A 223 -7.63 17.88 -11.33
C LEU A 223 -7.75 17.74 -12.85
N SER A 224 -7.74 18.87 -13.58
CA SER A 224 -7.82 18.86 -15.05
C SER A 224 -6.54 18.28 -15.70
N GLU A 225 -5.36 18.60 -15.16
CA GLU A 225 -4.07 18.07 -15.60
C GLU A 225 -3.81 16.65 -15.05
N GLY A 226 -4.50 16.26 -13.99
CA GLY A 226 -4.35 15.00 -13.27
C GLY A 226 -3.12 14.93 -12.37
N VAL A 227 -2.35 16.02 -12.24
CA VAL A 227 -1.10 16.05 -11.49
C VAL A 227 -0.91 17.39 -10.76
N GLN A 228 -0.46 17.33 -9.50
CA GLN A 228 0.07 18.49 -8.77
C GLN A 228 1.49 18.18 -8.30
N ARG A 229 2.40 19.15 -8.47
CA ARG A 229 3.78 19.05 -7.96
C ARG A 229 3.98 20.05 -6.84
N ILE A 230 4.56 19.59 -5.74
CA ILE A 230 4.97 20.42 -4.61
C ILE A 230 6.45 20.24 -4.33
N GLU A 231 7.14 21.32 -3.96
CA GLU A 231 8.58 21.31 -3.75
C GLU A 231 9.03 22.27 -2.66
N HIS A 232 9.72 21.71 -1.67
CA HIS A 232 10.21 22.43 -0.50
C HIS A 232 11.64 22.01 -0.16
N ASP A 233 12.40 22.93 0.42
CA ASP A 233 13.72 22.63 0.97
C ASP A 233 13.67 22.28 2.47
N ASP A 234 12.61 22.69 3.15
CA ASP A 234 12.34 22.40 4.57
C ASP A 234 11.33 21.25 4.73
N GLU A 235 11.57 20.38 5.71
CA GLU A 235 10.73 19.19 5.96
C GLU A 235 9.36 19.58 6.55
N ASP A 236 9.30 20.54 7.46
CA ASP A 236 8.06 20.90 8.15
C ASP A 236 7.11 21.68 7.22
N GLU A 237 7.65 22.57 6.37
CA GLU A 237 6.88 23.24 5.30
C GLU A 237 6.31 22.23 4.30
N PHE A 238 7.14 21.28 3.85
CA PHE A 238 6.73 20.20 2.96
C PHE A 238 5.58 19.38 3.56
N LEU A 239 5.73 18.95 4.81
CA LEU A 239 4.73 18.15 5.51
C LEU A 239 3.42 18.91 5.69
N THR A 240 3.49 20.20 6.02
CA THR A 240 2.30 21.04 6.20
C THR A 240 1.47 21.09 4.92
N GLU A 241 2.10 21.34 3.76
CA GLU A 241 1.39 21.36 2.48
C GLU A 241 0.91 19.96 2.07
N MET A 242 1.76 18.94 2.18
CA MET A 242 1.40 17.54 1.88
C MET A 242 0.19 17.08 2.69
N TYR A 243 0.20 17.29 4.01
CA TYR A 243 -0.89 16.88 4.88
C TYR A 243 -2.15 17.70 4.63
N GLY A 244 -2.03 18.96 4.24
CA GLY A 244 -3.17 19.77 3.81
C GLY A 244 -3.97 19.15 2.66
N LEU A 245 -3.30 18.41 1.77
CA LEU A 245 -3.90 17.76 0.60
C LEU A 245 -4.38 16.33 0.87
N VAL A 246 -3.61 15.55 1.65
CA VAL A 246 -3.83 14.11 1.82
C VAL A 246 -4.63 13.77 3.09
N ALA A 247 -4.70 14.66 4.07
CA ALA A 247 -5.37 14.37 5.34
C ALA A 247 -6.90 14.37 5.21
N ASN A 248 -7.55 13.45 5.93
CA ASN A 248 -8.98 13.53 6.20
C ASN A 248 -9.20 14.43 7.43
N LYS A 249 -9.79 15.61 7.23
CA LYS A 249 -10.03 16.62 8.28
C LYS A 249 -11.25 16.30 9.17
N GLY A 250 -12.13 15.38 8.75
CA GLY A 250 -13.49 15.19 9.29
C GLY A 250 -13.66 14.60 10.71
N ASP A 251 -12.62 14.58 11.56
CA ASP A 251 -12.74 14.14 12.96
C ASP A 251 -12.14 15.17 13.95
N TYR A 252 -11.56 16.28 13.47
CA TYR A 252 -11.25 17.42 14.33
C TYR A 252 -12.52 18.27 14.36
N GLY A 253 -13.20 18.33 15.51
CA GLY A 253 -14.43 19.12 15.73
C GLY A 253 -14.20 20.64 15.68
N ASP A 254 -13.51 21.11 14.65
CA ASP A 254 -13.30 22.50 14.31
C ASP A 254 -14.21 22.83 13.11
N ASP A 255 -14.72 24.07 13.04
CA ASP A 255 -15.73 24.62 12.11
C ASP A 255 -15.39 24.54 10.59
N THR A 256 -14.48 23.65 10.20
CA THR A 256 -14.04 23.39 8.81
C THR A 256 -14.95 22.45 8.02
N ASP A 257 -16.15 22.15 8.52
CA ASP A 257 -17.16 21.26 7.89
C ASP A 257 -17.59 21.68 6.46
N TYR A 258 -17.15 22.85 5.99
CA TYR A 258 -17.47 23.40 4.68
C TYR A 258 -16.31 23.39 3.68
N GLU A 259 -15.08 23.02 4.09
CA GLU A 259 -13.94 22.96 3.17
C GLU A 259 -13.86 21.61 2.45
N ARG A 260 -13.76 21.68 1.11
CA ARG A 260 -13.54 20.51 0.25
C ARG A 260 -12.20 19.86 0.58
N GLN A 261 -12.19 18.53 0.62
CA GLN A 261 -11.01 17.72 0.84
C GLN A 261 -10.69 16.89 -0.41
N TYR A 262 -9.41 16.85 -0.78
CA TYR A 262 -8.95 16.22 -2.01
C TYR A 262 -8.51 14.77 -1.85
N TRP A 263 -8.29 14.29 -0.62
CA TRP A 263 -7.84 12.92 -0.35
C TRP A 263 -8.66 11.81 -1.04
N PRO A 264 -9.98 11.93 -1.32
CA PRO A 264 -10.70 10.90 -2.07
C PRO A 264 -10.32 10.85 -3.55
N LEU A 265 -9.81 11.96 -4.10
CA LEU A 265 -9.45 12.13 -5.51
C LEU A 265 -7.97 11.81 -5.80
N ILE A 266 -7.16 11.57 -4.77
CA ILE A 266 -5.75 11.27 -4.94
C ILE A 266 -5.58 9.75 -5.11
N ASN A 267 -4.98 9.35 -6.23
CA ASN A 267 -4.64 7.95 -6.51
C ASN A 267 -3.31 7.58 -5.84
N VAL A 268 -2.28 8.39 -6.09
CA VAL A 268 -0.90 8.10 -5.69
C VAL A 268 -0.18 9.40 -5.31
N VAL A 269 0.60 9.36 -4.25
CA VAL A 269 1.60 10.39 -3.94
C VAL A 269 2.99 9.83 -4.19
N LYS A 270 3.76 10.45 -5.08
CA LYS A 270 5.15 10.08 -5.37
C LYS A 270 6.09 11.07 -4.72
N ILE A 271 6.75 10.63 -3.65
CA ILE A 271 7.67 11.45 -2.88
C ILE A 271 9.12 11.14 -3.29
N TYR A 272 9.87 12.21 -3.52
CA TYR A 272 11.26 12.20 -3.94
C TYR A 272 12.09 12.89 -2.87
N ILE A 273 12.97 12.12 -2.22
CA ILE A 273 13.86 12.61 -1.16
C ILE A 273 15.24 12.00 -1.30
N ASP A 274 16.22 12.58 -0.61
CA ASP A 274 17.53 11.98 -0.46
C ASP A 274 17.52 11.02 0.75
N SER A 275 17.73 9.73 0.49
CA SER A 275 17.78 8.70 1.52
C SER A 275 18.73 7.58 1.12
N GLU A 276 19.50 7.07 2.09
CA GLU A 276 20.50 6.00 1.85
C GLU A 276 19.86 4.75 1.24
N VAL A 277 18.67 4.36 1.72
CA VAL A 277 17.98 3.17 1.21
C VAL A 277 17.52 3.35 -0.24
N LEU A 278 17.11 4.57 -0.61
CA LEU A 278 16.58 4.89 -1.94
C LEU A 278 17.68 5.07 -2.99
N ASN A 279 18.91 5.43 -2.57
CA ASN A 279 20.08 5.54 -3.44
C ASN A 279 20.41 4.23 -4.22
N THR A 280 19.91 3.10 -3.74
CA THR A 280 20.02 1.80 -4.41
C THR A 280 19.19 1.70 -5.71
N GLY A 281 18.25 2.63 -5.93
CA GLY A 281 17.25 2.59 -7.00
C GLY A 281 16.00 1.78 -6.65
N ILE A 282 15.85 1.36 -5.39
CA ILE A 282 14.61 0.79 -4.87
C ILE A 282 13.54 1.88 -4.75
N VAL A 283 12.29 1.49 -4.96
CA VAL A 283 11.13 2.30 -4.63
C VAL A 283 10.33 1.62 -3.55
N LEU A 284 10.19 2.29 -2.41
CA LEU A 284 9.36 1.80 -1.31
C LEU A 284 7.93 2.29 -1.55
N VAL A 285 6.95 1.41 -1.39
CA VAL A 285 5.54 1.75 -1.58
C VAL A 285 4.77 1.46 -0.31
N ASP A 286 4.16 2.49 0.25
CA ASP A 286 3.23 2.37 1.36
C ASP A 286 1.82 2.12 0.81
N LEU A 287 1.28 0.92 1.06
CA LEU A 287 -0.10 0.59 0.68
C LEU A 287 -1.06 0.88 1.84
N PRO A 288 -2.26 1.40 1.56
CA PRO A 288 -3.30 1.60 2.56
C PRO A 288 -3.71 0.26 3.22
N GLY A 289 -4.25 0.36 4.44
CA GLY A 289 -4.61 -0.82 5.23
C GLY A 289 -5.77 -1.62 4.63
N VAL A 290 -5.80 -2.93 4.91
CA VAL A 290 -6.77 -3.89 4.34
C VAL A 290 -8.24 -3.61 4.71
N GLN A 291 -8.48 -2.65 5.61
CA GLN A 291 -9.82 -2.33 6.13
C GLN A 291 -10.35 -0.99 5.61
N ASP A 292 -9.52 -0.19 4.93
CA ASP A 292 -9.88 1.14 4.41
C ASP A 292 -10.27 1.08 2.91
N TYR A 293 -10.52 -0.13 2.37
CA TYR A 293 -10.77 -0.35 0.94
C TYR A 293 -12.11 0.22 0.50
N SER A 294 -12.08 1.20 -0.41
CA SER A 294 -13.10 1.30 -1.46
C SER A 294 -12.70 0.41 -2.64
N THR A 295 -13.69 -0.07 -3.39
CA THR A 295 -13.51 -0.96 -4.54
C THR A 295 -12.45 -0.47 -5.54
N ALA A 296 -12.39 0.85 -5.82
CA ALA A 296 -11.38 1.44 -6.71
C ALA A 296 -9.94 1.39 -6.16
N ARG A 297 -9.76 1.58 -4.85
CA ARG A 297 -8.44 1.52 -4.20
C ARG A 297 -7.89 0.09 -4.11
N THR A 298 -8.78 -0.90 -4.08
CA THR A 298 -8.41 -2.31 -4.17
C THR A 298 -7.71 -2.59 -5.50
N THR A 299 -8.27 -2.15 -6.62
CA THR A 299 -7.68 -2.38 -7.95
C THR A 299 -6.31 -1.71 -8.12
N LEU A 300 -6.15 -0.47 -7.62
CA LEU A 300 -4.85 0.20 -7.66
C LEU A 300 -3.82 -0.51 -6.79
N SER A 301 -4.18 -0.86 -5.55
CA SER A 301 -3.30 -1.60 -4.64
C SER A 301 -2.88 -2.95 -5.23
N ASP A 302 -3.81 -3.69 -5.82
CA ASP A 302 -3.55 -4.96 -6.51
C ASP A 302 -2.56 -4.79 -7.67
N SER A 303 -2.63 -3.67 -8.39
CA SER A 303 -1.69 -3.36 -9.46
C SER A 303 -0.26 -3.15 -8.94
N TYR A 304 -0.10 -2.53 -7.77
CA TYR A 304 1.19 -2.38 -7.11
C TYR A 304 1.72 -3.72 -6.61
N LEU A 305 0.85 -4.53 -6.01
CA LEU A 305 1.20 -5.86 -5.51
C LEU A 305 1.60 -6.81 -6.65
N THR A 306 0.98 -6.70 -7.82
CA THR A 306 1.34 -7.46 -9.02
C THR A 306 2.69 -7.00 -9.59
N LYS A 307 2.98 -5.69 -9.56
CA LYS A 307 4.24 -5.12 -10.08
C LYS A 307 5.39 -5.17 -9.07
N ALA A 308 5.10 -5.40 -7.80
CA ALA A 308 6.08 -5.39 -6.72
C ALA A 308 7.10 -6.51 -6.89
N SER A 309 8.37 -6.14 -6.88
CA SER A 309 9.49 -7.10 -6.84
C SER A 309 9.49 -7.88 -5.54
N GLU A 310 9.13 -7.22 -4.43
CA GLU A 310 9.01 -7.82 -3.11
C GLU A 310 7.79 -7.28 -2.37
N VAL A 311 7.14 -8.15 -1.60
CA VAL A 311 6.00 -7.78 -0.73
C VAL A 311 6.39 -8.00 0.73
N VAL A 312 6.26 -6.94 1.51
CA VAL A 312 6.56 -6.90 2.95
C VAL A 312 5.24 -6.77 3.72
N ILE A 313 4.86 -7.84 4.40
CA ILE A 313 3.70 -7.86 5.28
C ILE A 313 4.11 -7.35 6.66
N VAL A 314 3.54 -6.24 7.09
CA VAL A 314 3.82 -5.60 8.37
C VAL A 314 2.74 -5.97 9.37
N SER A 315 3.15 -6.44 10.55
CA SER A 315 2.25 -6.84 11.62
C SER A 315 2.82 -6.46 12.99
N ASN A 316 1.95 -6.24 13.97
CA ASN A 316 2.42 -6.07 15.35
C ASN A 316 2.97 -7.42 15.86
N VAL A 317 4.22 -7.43 16.35
CA VAL A 317 4.88 -8.67 16.75
C VAL A 317 4.12 -9.46 17.82
N THR A 318 3.37 -8.77 18.69
CA THR A 318 2.63 -9.42 19.79
C THR A 318 1.43 -10.24 19.30
N ARG A 319 0.91 -9.93 18.11
CA ARG A 319 -0.25 -10.60 17.51
C ARG A 319 0.06 -11.28 16.18
N ILE A 320 1.34 -11.35 15.79
CA ILE A 320 1.75 -11.80 14.45
C ILE A 320 1.28 -13.23 14.11
N PHE A 321 1.12 -14.10 15.11
CA PHE A 321 0.65 -15.48 14.93
C PHE A 321 -0.87 -15.63 14.97
N THR A 322 -1.60 -14.60 15.41
CA THR A 322 -3.05 -14.63 15.64
C THR A 322 -3.81 -13.60 14.82
N ASP A 323 -3.10 -12.67 14.17
CA ASP A 323 -3.71 -11.62 13.37
C ASP A 323 -4.25 -12.20 12.06
N GLU A 324 -5.57 -12.35 11.98
CA GLU A 324 -6.26 -12.91 10.82
C GLU A 324 -5.93 -12.16 9.53
N THR A 325 -5.71 -10.84 9.60
CA THR A 325 -5.34 -10.02 8.44
C THR A 325 -3.96 -10.44 7.91
N THR A 326 -2.95 -10.50 8.79
CA THR A 326 -1.60 -10.94 8.45
C THR A 326 -1.60 -12.36 7.87
N ILE A 327 -2.32 -13.29 8.51
CA ILE A 327 -2.43 -14.68 8.05
C ILE A 327 -3.07 -14.74 6.66
N ARG A 328 -4.19 -14.03 6.46
CA ARG A 328 -4.90 -13.99 5.18
C ARG A 328 -4.04 -13.38 4.07
N LEU A 329 -3.34 -12.28 4.35
CA LEU A 329 -2.41 -11.66 3.40
C LEU A 329 -1.28 -12.64 3.04
N ALA A 330 -0.68 -13.28 4.04
CA ALA A 330 0.38 -14.26 3.82
C ALA A 330 -0.11 -15.42 2.94
N ASP A 331 -1.27 -16.00 3.25
CA ASP A 331 -1.86 -17.08 2.45
C ASP A 331 -2.16 -16.66 1.01
N LEU A 332 -2.67 -15.44 0.81
CA LEU A 332 -2.96 -14.90 -0.52
C LEU A 332 -1.68 -14.76 -1.33
N TYR A 333 -0.62 -14.18 -0.76
CA TYR A 333 0.62 -13.98 -1.50
C TYR A 333 1.45 -15.25 -1.65
N ILE A 334 1.42 -16.17 -0.68
CA ILE A 334 2.05 -17.50 -0.83
C ILE A 334 1.46 -18.22 -2.04
N LYS A 335 0.14 -18.13 -2.25
CA LYS A 335 -0.49 -18.69 -3.45
C LYS A 335 -0.02 -17.98 -4.70
N GLN A 336 0.12 -16.66 -4.68
CA GLN A 336 0.65 -15.88 -5.82
C GLN A 336 2.13 -16.17 -6.12
N LEU A 337 2.97 -16.49 -5.12
CA LEU A 337 4.36 -16.93 -5.33
C LEU A 337 4.46 -18.18 -6.22
N GLN A 338 3.40 -18.99 -6.31
CA GLN A 338 3.39 -20.17 -7.18
C GLN A 338 3.14 -19.81 -8.66
N TYR A 339 2.65 -18.59 -8.93
CA TYR A 339 2.28 -18.12 -10.26
C TYR A 339 3.20 -17.00 -10.77
N ASP A 340 3.77 -16.20 -9.87
CA ASP A 340 4.76 -15.17 -10.17
C ASP A 340 6.16 -15.67 -9.79
N ASP A 341 7.20 -15.38 -10.58
CA ASP A 341 8.61 -15.80 -10.35
C ASP A 341 9.24 -15.35 -9.00
N ARG A 342 8.44 -14.78 -8.09
CA ARG A 342 8.82 -14.36 -6.74
C ARG A 342 9.21 -15.57 -5.89
N GLN A 343 10.35 -15.47 -5.20
CA GLN A 343 10.92 -16.58 -4.44
C GLN A 343 10.51 -16.58 -2.97
N HIS A 344 10.07 -15.43 -2.44
CA HIS A 344 9.76 -15.27 -1.03
C HIS A 344 8.75 -14.15 -0.78
N ILE A 345 8.10 -14.20 0.39
CA ILE A 345 7.43 -13.07 1.01
C ILE A 345 8.18 -12.71 2.29
N ALA A 346 8.22 -11.43 2.63
CA ALA A 346 8.79 -10.96 3.90
C ALA A 346 7.68 -10.62 4.89
N ILE A 347 7.82 -11.02 6.14
CA ILE A 347 6.93 -10.61 7.24
C ILE A 347 7.77 -9.86 8.27
N VAL A 348 7.34 -8.65 8.62
CA VAL A 348 8.04 -7.77 9.58
C VAL A 348 7.15 -7.57 10.81
N GLY A 349 7.64 -8.01 11.96
CA GLY A 349 7.05 -7.75 13.27
C GLY A 349 7.50 -6.42 13.84
N THR A 350 6.60 -5.44 13.92
CA THR A 350 6.83 -4.12 14.53
C THR A 350 6.55 -4.14 16.04
N HIS A 351 6.86 -3.05 16.75
CA HIS A 351 6.63 -2.90 18.20
C HIS A 351 7.35 -3.95 19.04
N ALA A 352 8.56 -4.34 18.62
CA ALA A 352 9.36 -5.36 19.28
C ALA A 352 9.82 -4.96 20.69
N ASP A 353 9.84 -3.67 20.99
CA ASP A 353 10.11 -3.09 22.31
C ASP A 353 9.04 -3.45 23.35
N GLY A 354 7.79 -3.64 22.93
CA GLY A 354 6.68 -4.03 23.80
C GLY A 354 6.61 -5.54 24.11
N LEU A 355 7.50 -6.34 23.55
CA LEU A 355 7.42 -7.79 23.65
C LEU A 355 8.05 -8.30 24.96
N ASP A 356 7.24 -8.90 25.83
CA ASP A 356 7.75 -9.64 26.99
C ASP A 356 8.31 -11.00 26.56
N LEU A 357 9.64 -11.02 26.43
CA LEU A 357 10.42 -12.19 26.04
C LEU A 357 10.21 -13.39 26.99
N GLN A 358 9.92 -13.16 28.28
CA GLN A 358 9.73 -14.27 29.23
C GLN A 358 8.36 -14.93 29.05
N SER A 359 7.31 -14.15 28.85
CA SER A 359 5.99 -14.69 28.52
C SER A 359 6.01 -15.40 27.17
N LEU A 360 6.65 -14.82 26.14
CA LEU A 360 6.79 -15.47 24.83
C LEU A 360 7.46 -16.84 24.94
N ARG A 361 8.53 -16.96 25.74
CA ARG A 361 9.20 -18.24 25.97
C ARG A 361 8.29 -19.28 26.65
N ARG A 362 7.40 -18.85 27.56
CA ARG A 362 6.45 -19.77 28.24
C ARG A 362 5.35 -20.25 27.29
N ASP A 363 4.87 -19.36 26.44
CA ASP A 363 3.77 -19.64 25.52
C ASP A 363 4.25 -20.48 24.33
N MET A 364 5.46 -20.22 23.84
CA MET A 364 6.09 -20.99 22.76
C MET A 364 6.71 -22.28 23.28
N LYS A 365 5.91 -23.36 23.30
CA LYS A 365 6.33 -24.71 23.75
C LYS A 365 7.25 -25.46 22.77
N ASP A 366 7.69 -24.82 21.70
CA ASP A 366 8.58 -25.42 20.72
C ASP A 366 10.02 -25.54 21.25
N LEU A 367 10.59 -26.75 21.15
CA LEU A 367 11.92 -27.06 21.69
C LEU A 367 13.05 -26.31 20.96
N LYS A 368 12.93 -26.13 19.64
CA LYS A 368 13.94 -25.42 18.82
C LYS A 368 13.90 -23.93 19.12
N PHE A 369 12.71 -23.35 19.26
CA PHE A 369 12.54 -21.97 19.68
C PHE A 369 13.14 -21.74 21.06
N THR A 370 12.77 -22.55 22.06
CA THR A 370 13.21 -22.37 23.45
C THR A 370 14.74 -22.47 23.58
N SER A 371 15.36 -23.45 22.91
CA SER A 371 16.82 -23.61 22.92
C SER A 371 17.56 -22.45 22.24
N THR A 372 17.04 -21.96 21.10
CA THR A 372 17.60 -20.79 20.41
C THR A 372 17.44 -19.53 21.26
N PHE A 373 16.27 -19.34 21.86
CA PHE A 373 15.97 -18.23 22.76
C PHE A 373 16.94 -18.20 23.95
N ASP A 374 17.18 -19.35 24.60
CA ASP A 374 18.08 -19.46 25.74
C ASP A 374 19.53 -19.16 25.36
N MET A 375 19.96 -19.66 24.19
CA MET A 375 21.28 -19.38 23.64
C MET A 375 21.48 -17.88 23.38
N LEU A 376 20.54 -17.22 22.70
CA LEU A 376 20.60 -15.79 22.41
C LEU A 376 20.53 -14.95 23.69
N SER A 377 19.66 -15.32 24.63
CA SER A 377 19.54 -14.66 25.93
C SER A 377 20.84 -14.70 26.73
N LYS A 378 21.54 -15.85 26.71
CA LYS A 378 22.86 -15.98 27.32
C LYS A 378 23.88 -15.06 26.63
N ARG A 379 23.89 -15.05 25.30
CA ARG A 379 24.78 -14.19 24.51
C ARG A 379 24.58 -12.71 24.82
N ILE A 380 23.33 -12.26 24.95
CA ILE A 380 22.99 -10.87 25.32
C ILE A 380 23.53 -10.52 26.72
N LYS A 381 23.38 -11.42 27.70
CA LYS A 381 23.94 -11.22 29.04
C LYS A 381 25.47 -11.10 29.02
N ASP A 382 26.13 -11.96 28.26
CA ASP A 382 27.59 -11.94 28.11
C ASP A 382 28.08 -10.62 27.46
N TYR A 383 27.39 -10.14 26.42
CA TYR A 383 27.70 -8.86 25.79
C TYR A 383 27.48 -7.67 26.73
N ARG A 384 26.37 -7.64 27.49
CA ARG A 384 26.11 -6.57 28.47
C ARG A 384 27.18 -6.53 29.56
N SER A 385 27.63 -7.69 30.04
CA SER A 385 28.73 -7.80 31.00
C SER A 385 30.05 -7.26 30.44
N LYS A 386 30.37 -7.57 29.17
CA LYS A 386 31.54 -7.03 28.47
C LYS A 386 31.47 -5.51 28.26
N LEU A 387 30.30 -4.98 27.88
CA LEU A 387 30.10 -3.54 27.73
C LEU A 387 30.26 -2.80 29.06
N ALA A 388 29.66 -3.32 30.13
CA ALA A 388 29.76 -2.74 31.47
C ALA A 388 31.20 -2.74 32.00
N SER A 389 32.01 -3.75 31.66
CA SER A 389 33.44 -3.78 32.02
C SER A 389 34.33 -2.88 31.16
N THR A 390 33.83 -2.40 30.01
CA THR A 390 34.59 -1.53 29.09
C THR A 390 34.37 -0.04 29.40
N ASN A 391 33.22 0.35 29.95
CA ASN A 391 32.87 1.73 30.33
C ASN A 391 33.42 2.18 31.70
N VAL A 392 34.28 1.38 32.34
CA VAL A 392 34.91 1.69 33.66
C VAL A 392 36.38 2.11 33.47
N ARG A 393 36.72 2.79 32.37
CA ARG A 393 38.07 3.32 32.14
C ARG A 393 38.07 4.78 31.78
#